data_AF-A0A151T5L7-F1
#
_entry.id   AF-A0A151T5L7-F1
#
_cell.length_a   1.000
_cell.length_b   1.000
_cell.length_c   1.000
_cell.angle_alpha   90.00
_cell.angle_beta   90.00
_cell.angle_gamma   90.00
#
_symmetry.space_group_name_H-M   'P 1'
#
loop_
_entity.id
_entity.type
_entity.pdbx_description
1 polymer ?
#
loop_
_entity_poly.entity_id
_entity_poly.type
_entity_poly.pdbx_seq_one_letter_code
_entity_poly.pdbx_strand_id
1 'polypeptide(L)' 'YDIESRIFNTKQGSLSVSKYHGILNELWIELDQYQTIRMCKIDAVAHVEAVERGRIFKFLHGLNHEYDPIIGYKS' A
#
# COMPACT_ATOMS: atom_id res chain seq x y z
N TYR A 1 -17.35 -3.40 -5.24
CA TYR A 1 -16.42 -3.18 -4.12
C TYR A 1 -15.27 -2.34 -4.64
N ASP A 2 -15.08 -1.16 -4.07
CA ASP A 2 -13.98 -0.26 -4.46
C ASP A 2 -12.82 -0.41 -3.46
N ILE A 3 -12.17 -1.58 -3.49
CA ILE A 3 -11.05 -1.92 -2.60
C ILE A 3 -9.88 -0.95 -2.84
N GLU A 4 -9.67 -0.54 -4.08
CA GLU A 4 -8.63 0.42 -4.46
C GLU A 4 -8.84 1.79 -3.79
N SER A 5 -10.07 2.30 -3.76
CA SER A 5 -10.38 3.53 -3.03
C SER A 5 -10.20 3.39 -1.51
N ARG A 6 -10.55 2.25 -0.92
CA ARG A 6 -10.29 1.98 0.51
C ARG A 6 -8.78 2.00 0.80
N ILE A 7 -7.98 1.34 -0.04
CA ILE A 7 -6.51 1.37 0.06
C ILE A 7 -6.04 2.82 -0.03
N PHE A 8 -6.42 3.55 -1.09
CA PHE A 8 -5.98 4.92 -1.34
C PHE A 8 -6.26 5.86 -0.16
N ASN A 9 -7.47 5.80 0.39
CA ASN A 9 -7.92 6.65 1.48
C ASN A 9 -7.39 6.22 2.86
N THR A 10 -6.79 5.03 2.99
CA THR A 10 -6.24 4.56 4.26
C THR A 10 -4.93 5.29 4.58
N LYS A 11 -4.97 6.05 5.68
CA LYS A 11 -3.87 6.82 6.28
C LYS A 11 -3.63 6.35 7.71
N GLN A 12 -2.42 6.54 8.24
CA GLN A 12 -2.06 6.14 9.59
C GLN A 12 -2.93 6.86 10.64
N GLY A 13 -3.02 8.19 10.56
CA GLY A 13 -3.85 8.98 11.47
C GLY A 13 -3.44 8.76 12.93
N SER A 14 -4.38 8.39 13.80
CA SER A 14 -4.09 8.11 15.22
C SER A 14 -3.63 6.68 15.49
N LEU A 15 -3.49 5.83 14.46
CA LEU A 15 -3.09 4.44 14.62
C LEU A 15 -1.59 4.29 14.81
N SER A 16 -1.18 3.25 15.54
CA SER A 16 0.20 2.79 15.50
C SER A 16 0.56 2.30 14.09
N VAL A 17 1.84 2.43 13.71
CA VAL A 17 2.34 1.98 12.40
C VAL A 17 1.99 0.51 12.14
N SER A 18 2.10 -0.36 13.16
CA SER A 18 1.77 -1.78 13.04
C SER A 18 0.28 -2.01 12.76
N LYS A 19 -0.61 -1.23 13.39
CA LYS A 19 -2.06 -1.36 13.17
C LYS A 19 -2.47 -0.80 11.81
N TYR A 20 -1.86 0.31 11.40
CA TYR A 20 -2.01 0.85 10.04
C TYR A 20 -1.56 -0.16 8.97
N HIS A 21 -0.38 -0.75 9.14
CA HIS A 21 0.13 -1.80 8.27
C HIS A 21 -0.81 -3.01 8.20
N GLY A 22 -1.34 -3.46 9.34
CA GLY A 22 -2.31 -4.56 9.39
C GLY A 22 -3.54 -4.32 8.53
N ILE A 23 -4.13 -3.12 8.62
CA ILE A 23 -5.31 -2.75 7.81
C ILE A 23 -4.97 -2.76 6.31
N LEU A 24 -3.84 -2.17 5.92
CA LEU A 24 -3.41 -2.19 4.51
C LEU A 24 -3.16 -3.61 4.01
N ASN A 25 -2.56 -4.46 4.84
CA ASN A 25 -2.27 -5.85 4.49
C ASN A 25 -3.55 -6.65 4.25
N GLU A 26 -4.57 -6.49 5.10
CA GLU A 26 -5.89 -7.11 4.89
C GLU A 26 -6.53 -6.66 3.56
N LEU A 27 -6.48 -5.35 3.26
CA LEU A 27 -7.01 -4.80 2.01
C LEU A 27 -6.26 -5.31 0.77
N TRP A 28 -4.93 -5.46 0.84
CA TRP A 28 -4.13 -6.00 -0.24
C TRP A 28 -4.40 -7.49 -0.48
N ILE A 29 -4.60 -8.28 0.57
CA ILE A 29 -5.02 -9.68 0.44
C ILE A 29 -6.40 -9.76 -0.24
N GLU A 30 -7.34 -8.90 0.14
CA GLU A 30 -8.67 -8.83 -0.50
C GLU A 30 -8.56 -8.49 -1.99
N LEU A 31 -7.69 -7.53 -2.35
CA LEU A 31 -7.42 -7.15 -3.74
C LEU A 31 -6.77 -8.28 -4.55
N ASP A 32 -5.79 -8.96 -3.96
CA ASP A 32 -5.06 -10.06 -4.61
C ASP A 32 -6.00 -11.23 -4.91
N GLN A 33 -6.89 -11.58 -3.99
CA GLN A 33 -7.90 -12.62 -4.21
C GLN A 33 -8.81 -12.23 -5.37
N TYR A 34 -9.24 -10.97 -5.44
CA TYR A 34 -10.09 -10.46 -6.52
C TYR A 34 -9.38 -10.47 -7.88
N GLN A 35 -8.11 -10.06 -7.93
CA GLN A 35 -7.31 -10.01 -9.15
C GLN A 35 -6.84 -11.39 -9.62
N THR A 36 -6.54 -12.31 -8.70
CA THR A 36 -6.20 -13.71 -9.00
C THR A 36 -7.35 -14.42 -9.71
N ILE A 37 -8.59 -14.13 -9.33
CA ILE A 37 -9.79 -14.66 -10.02
C ILE A 37 -9.92 -14.09 -11.45
N ARG A 38 -9.33 -12.92 -11.74
CA ARG A 38 -9.43 -12.21 -13.03
C ARG A 38 -8.26 -12.39 -13.99
N MET A 39 -7.08 -12.84 -13.55
CA MET A 39 -5.87 -12.78 -14.38
C MET A 39 -5.65 -14.01 -15.29
N CYS A 40 -5.33 -13.72 -16.56
CA CYS A 40 -4.76 -14.66 -17.53
C CYS A 40 -3.33 -14.20 -17.89
N LYS A 41 -2.36 -15.13 -17.73
CA LYS A 41 -0.91 -15.08 -18.05
C LYS A 41 -0.34 -13.73 -18.54
N ILE A 42 -0.17 -12.78 -17.62
CA ILE A 42 0.83 -11.71 -17.73
C ILE A 42 2.16 -12.26 -17.19
N ASP A 43 3.30 -11.71 -17.61
CA ASP A 43 4.61 -12.01 -17.02
C ASP A 43 4.56 -11.76 -15.51
N ALA A 44 4.41 -12.85 -14.77
CA ALA A 44 4.06 -12.83 -13.36
C ALA A 44 5.14 -12.14 -12.52
N VAL A 45 6.40 -12.18 -12.96
CA VAL A 45 7.53 -11.62 -12.22
C VAL A 45 7.49 -10.10 -12.24
N ALA A 46 7.42 -9.49 -13.43
CA ALA A 46 7.35 -8.04 -13.57
C ALA A 46 6.09 -7.45 -12.90
N HIS A 47 4.98 -8.20 -12.96
CA HIS A 47 3.73 -7.80 -12.32
C HIS A 47 3.83 -7.78 -10.79
N VAL A 48 4.37 -8.85 -10.19
CA VAL A 48 4.58 -8.93 -8.72
C VAL A 48 5.49 -7.80 -8.26
N GLU A 49 6.59 -7.53 -8.96
CA GLU A 49 7.48 -6.43 -8.58
C GLU A 49 6.80 -5.06 -8.64
N ALA A 50 5.99 -4.80 -9.67
CA ALA A 50 5.27 -3.53 -9.79
C ALA A 50 4.24 -3.36 -8.67
N VAL A 51 3.52 -4.43 -8.32
CA VAL A 51 2.55 -4.44 -7.21
C VAL A 51 3.25 -4.14 -5.89
N GLU A 52 4.34 -4.84 -5.57
CA GLU A 52 5.07 -4.65 -4.31
C GLU A 52 5.65 -3.23 -4.18
N ARG A 53 6.23 -2.68 -5.25
CA ARG A 53 6.69 -1.27 -5.25
C ARG A 53 5.53 -0.29 -5.01
N GLY A 54 4.37 -0.54 -5.63
CA GLY A 54 3.16 0.25 -5.40
C GLY A 54 2.68 0.21 -3.95
N ARG A 55 2.75 -0.95 -3.30
CA ARG A 55 2.39 -1.14 -1.88
C ARG A 55 3.31 -0.37 -0.95
N ILE A 56 4.62 -0.43 -1.19
CA ILE A 56 5.62 0.32 -0.42
C ILE A 56 5.35 1.83 -0.53
N PHE A 57 5.18 2.34 -1.75
CA PHE A 57 4.88 3.76 -1.96
C PHE A 57 3.59 4.17 -1.25
N LYS A 58 2.54 3.36 -1.35
CA LYS A 58 1.25 3.63 -0.71
C LYS A 58 1.34 3.63 0.82
N PHE A 59 2.12 2.72 1.39
CA PHE A 59 2.36 2.66 2.84
C PHE A 59 3.08 3.92 3.31
N LEU A 60 4.22 4.24 2.69
CA LEU A 60 5.03 5.41 3.05
C LEU A 60 4.23 6.71 2.90
N HIS A 61 3.50 6.89 1.81
CA HIS A 61 2.68 8.07 1.56
C HIS A 61 1.47 8.20 2.52
N GLY A 62 1.13 7.16 3.27
CA GLY A 62 0.05 7.21 4.25
C GLY A 62 0.51 7.31 5.69
N LEU A 63 1.83 7.30 5.95
CA LEU A 63 2.37 7.57 7.28
C LEU A 63 2.14 9.04 7.66
N ASN A 64 2.13 9.30 8.97
CA ASN A 64 2.08 10.66 9.48
C ASN A 64 3.42 11.38 9.23
N HIS A 65 3.39 12.71 9.15
CA HIS A 65 4.57 13.57 8.97
C HIS A 65 5.64 13.42 10.08
N GLU A 66 5.30 12.87 11.24
CA GLU A 66 6.27 12.51 12.28
C GLU A 66 7.27 11.43 11.81
N TYR A 67 6.91 10.69 10.76
CA TYR A 67 7.74 9.70 10.09
C TYR A 67 8.18 10.15 8.69
N ASP A 68 7.87 11.39 8.28
CA ASP A 68 8.57 11.97 7.13
C ASP A 68 10.05 11.99 7.50
N PRO A 69 10.92 11.38 6.70
CA PRO A 69 12.34 11.43 6.97
C PRO A 69 12.70 12.91 7.02
N ILE A 70 13.35 13.31 8.11
CA ILE A 70 14.02 14.60 8.26
C ILE A 70 15.14 14.64 7.21
N ILE A 71 14.79 14.70 5.93
CA ILE A 71 15.71 15.06 4.87
C ILE A 71 15.75 16.58 4.93
N GLY A 72 16.59 17.05 5.84
CA GLY A 72 17.02 18.43 5.89
C GLY A 72 17.71 18.78 4.57
N TYR A 73 16.95 19.33 3.63
CA TYR A 73 17.47 20.39 2.78
C TYR A 73 16.90 21.70 3.28
N LYS A 74 17.52 22.21 4.36
CA LYS A 74 17.72 23.65 4.47
C LYS A 74 18.99 23.97 3.69
N SER A 75 18.83 24.50 2.48
CA SER A 75 19.72 25.46 1.83
C SER A 75 19.01 26.06 0.63
#